data_AF-A0A368H6B9-F1
#
_entry.id   AF-A0A368H6B9-F1
#
_cell.length_a   1.000
_cell.length_b   1.000
_cell.length_c   1.000
_cell.angle_alpha   90.00
_cell.angle_beta   90.00
_cell.angle_gamma   90.00
#
_symmetry.space_group_name_H-M   'P 1'
#
loop_
_entity.id
_entity.type
_entity.pdbx_description
1 polymer ?
#
loop_
_entity_poly.entity_id
_entity_poly.type
_entity_poly.pdbx_seq_one_letter_code
_entity_poly.pdbx_strand_id
1 'polypeptide(L)'
;MRNGNAVGYTTREGENDDDILERLYRDVSAILETHDHYDDGIIDASVGSVEKLAKWKKMYAALYDELEKLRSMLLIQHDINQKQGTEISLLQEEIESIKVKYESKLKDLRDKLVEKQKKILLLEEQIRSIAYGTQKPIPIKPTDTKAEISTDLSIMFTSVSLTDEYVASVGACPAYFLSLEFFDFELQTTPILTKQTSPLDFTTIYSVVVSNLFVHYIETVSKIRFCGGNSLGYDRK
;
A
#
# COMPACT_ATOMS: atom_id res chain seq x y z
N MET A 1 20.81 -5.64 -22.89
CA MET A 1 21.77 -5.13 -21.90
C MET A 1 21.13 -5.30 -20.52
N ARG A 2 21.41 -6.41 -19.84
CA ARG A 2 20.99 -6.65 -18.45
C ARG A 2 22.15 -6.25 -17.55
N ASN A 3 21.97 -5.21 -16.74
CA ASN A 3 22.85 -4.97 -15.59
C ASN A 3 22.29 -5.78 -14.42
N GLY A 4 22.89 -6.95 -14.17
CA GLY A 4 22.73 -7.65 -12.91
C GLY A 4 23.73 -7.06 -11.92
N ASN A 5 23.24 -6.34 -10.92
CA ASN A 5 24.05 -5.99 -9.75
C ASN A 5 24.25 -7.27 -8.93
N ALA A 6 25.41 -7.88 -9.08
CA ALA A 6 25.91 -8.85 -8.12
C ALA A 6 26.34 -8.08 -6.87
N VAL A 7 25.50 -8.13 -5.83
CA VAL A 7 25.91 -7.74 -4.48
C VAL A 7 26.81 -8.86 -3.97
N GLY A 8 28.12 -8.66 -4.09
CA GLY A 8 29.10 -9.53 -3.48
C GLY A 8 29.01 -9.43 -1.97
N TYR A 9 28.57 -10.49 -1.32
CA TYR A 9 28.79 -10.68 0.11
C TYR A 9 30.28 -10.93 0.30
N THR A 10 31.00 -9.90 0.75
CA THR A 10 32.40 -10.00 1.14
C THR A 10 32.49 -10.75 2.46
N THR A 11 32.97 -12.00 2.42
CA THR A 11 33.50 -12.69 3.61
C THR A 11 34.71 -11.90 4.10
N ARG A 12 34.56 -11.14 5.19
CA ARG A 12 35.60 -10.28 5.76
C ARG A 12 35.55 -10.30 7.29
N GLU A 13 35.44 -11.47 7.89
CA GLU A 13 35.41 -11.61 9.36
C GLU A 13 36.15 -12.89 9.76
N GLY A 14 37.49 -12.82 9.79
CA GLY A 14 38.33 -13.92 10.27
C GLY A 14 39.64 -13.40 10.87
N GLU A 15 40.37 -12.55 10.15
CA GLU A 15 41.67 -12.03 10.62
C GLU A 15 41.57 -11.13 11.87
N ASN A 16 40.52 -10.29 11.97
CA ASN A 16 40.38 -9.39 13.12
C ASN A 16 39.97 -10.11 14.42
N ASP A 17 39.18 -11.19 14.31
CA ASP A 17 38.66 -11.88 15.50
C ASP A 17 39.75 -12.76 16.13
N ASP A 18 40.61 -13.36 15.30
CA ASP A 18 41.79 -14.11 15.74
C ASP A 18 42.80 -13.18 16.45
N ASP A 19 43.05 -11.98 15.91
CA ASP A 19 43.93 -10.97 16.53
C ASP A 19 43.39 -10.47 17.89
N ILE A 20 42.07 -10.33 18.02
CA ILE A 20 41.43 -9.93 19.28
C ILE A 20 41.56 -11.05 20.32
N LEU A 21 41.39 -12.31 19.91
CA LEU A 21 41.50 -13.47 20.79
C LEU A 21 42.94 -13.68 21.29
N GLU A 22 43.93 -13.53 20.42
CA GLU A 22 45.35 -13.59 20.80
C GLU A 22 45.72 -12.49 21.80
N ARG A 23 45.21 -11.27 21.60
CA ARG A 23 45.45 -10.15 22.51
C ARG A 23 44.85 -10.39 23.89
N LEU A 24 43.60 -10.88 23.95
CA LEU A 24 42.94 -11.25 25.20
C LEU A 24 43.68 -12.37 25.94
N TYR A 25 44.16 -13.38 25.21
CA TYR A 25 44.94 -14.48 25.80
C TYR A 25 46.26 -13.99 26.40
N ARG A 26 46.96 -13.08 25.71
CA ARG A 26 48.20 -12.46 26.19
C ARG A 26 47.97 -11.63 27.45
N ASP A 27 46.91 -10.83 27.48
CA ASP A 27 46.58 -9.96 28.61
C ASP A 27 46.20 -10.79 29.85
N VAL A 28 45.40 -11.85 29.70
CA VAL A 28 45.03 -12.75 30.81
C VAL A 28 46.24 -13.53 31.34
N SER A 29 47.12 -13.99 30.45
CA SER A 29 48.34 -14.71 30.84
C SER A 29 49.28 -13.83 31.67
N ALA A 30 49.46 -12.56 31.28
CA ALA A 30 50.27 -11.60 32.03
C ALA A 30 49.67 -11.29 33.42
N ILE A 31 48.35 -11.27 33.55
CA ILE A 31 47.68 -11.07 34.84
C ILE A 31 47.87 -12.30 35.76
N LEU A 32 47.86 -13.53 35.21
CA LEU A 32 48.15 -14.73 36.01
C LEU A 32 49.60 -14.75 36.48
N GLU A 33 50.57 -14.48 35.60
CA GLU A 33 52.00 -14.49 35.94
C GLU A 33 52.36 -13.45 37.03
N THR A 34 51.69 -12.29 37.01
CA THR A 34 51.89 -11.26 38.04
C THR A 34 51.26 -11.62 39.39
N HIS A 35 50.29 -12.53 39.42
CA HIS A 35 49.64 -12.97 40.66
C HIS A 35 50.39 -14.11 41.36
N ASP A 36 51.07 -14.99 40.61
CA ASP A 36 51.90 -16.07 41.16
C ASP A 36 53.17 -15.56 41.88
N HIS A 37 53.61 -14.32 41.62
CA HIS A 37 54.76 -13.70 42.29
C HIS A 37 54.43 -13.06 43.66
N TYR A 38 53.18 -13.08 44.10
CA TYR A 38 52.78 -12.54 45.42
C TYR A 38 52.75 -13.59 46.55
N ASP A 39 52.96 -14.88 46.27
CA ASP A 39 52.83 -15.97 47.26
C ASP A 39 54.15 -16.45 47.89
N ASP A 40 55.32 -16.08 47.34
CA ASP A 40 56.62 -16.60 47.84
C ASP A 40 57.24 -15.78 48.99
N GLY A 41 56.54 -14.76 49.50
CA GLY A 41 57.09 -13.85 50.50
C GLY A 41 56.10 -13.48 51.59
N ILE A 42 55.80 -14.41 52.51
CA ILE A 42 55.62 -14.19 53.96
C ILE A 42 55.13 -15.49 54.62
N ILE A 43 56.05 -16.14 55.33
CA ILE A 43 55.78 -17.15 56.35
C ILE A 43 55.40 -16.40 57.63
N ASP A 44 54.11 -16.12 57.86
CA ASP A 44 53.48 -16.00 59.20
C ASP A 44 51.97 -15.63 59.08
N ALA A 45 51.07 -16.63 59.14
CA ALA A 45 49.65 -16.55 59.54
C ALA A 45 48.84 -17.78 59.03
N SER A 46 48.98 -18.92 59.73
CA SER A 46 48.47 -20.23 59.31
C SER A 46 46.95 -20.38 59.19
N VAL A 47 46.12 -19.48 59.73
CA VAL A 47 44.64 -19.64 59.72
C VAL A 47 43.96 -18.61 58.79
N GLY A 48 44.41 -17.36 58.79
CA GLY A 48 43.86 -16.31 57.93
C GLY A 48 44.26 -16.42 56.45
N SER A 49 45.41 -17.05 56.15
CA SER A 49 45.84 -17.31 54.77
C SER A 49 44.96 -18.36 54.08
N VAL A 50 44.56 -19.42 54.82
CA VAL A 50 43.72 -20.50 54.31
C VAL A 50 42.28 -20.04 54.02
N GLU A 51 41.70 -19.20 54.87
CA GLU A 51 40.37 -18.60 54.63
C GLU A 51 40.38 -17.63 53.44
N LYS A 52 41.44 -16.82 53.28
CA LYS A 52 41.61 -15.96 52.10
C LYS A 52 41.73 -16.80 50.84
N LEU A 53 42.56 -17.84 50.84
CA LEU A 53 42.71 -18.76 49.70
C LEU A 53 41.37 -19.43 49.34
N ALA A 54 40.60 -19.88 50.33
CA ALA A 54 39.28 -20.47 50.09
C ALA A 54 38.28 -19.46 49.51
N LYS A 55 38.32 -18.20 49.97
CA LYS A 55 37.50 -17.12 49.44
C LYS A 55 37.86 -16.78 48.00
N TRP A 56 39.15 -16.71 47.67
CA TRP A 56 39.62 -16.50 46.31
C TRP A 56 39.21 -17.66 45.40
N LYS A 57 39.43 -18.92 45.83
CA LYS A 57 38.97 -20.10 45.08
C LYS A 57 37.47 -20.08 44.78
N LYS A 58 36.65 -19.68 45.77
CA LYS A 58 35.21 -19.53 45.58
C LYS A 58 34.87 -18.42 44.58
N MET A 59 35.59 -17.30 44.62
CA MET A 59 35.40 -16.19 43.68
C MET A 59 35.80 -16.58 42.25
N TYR A 60 36.93 -17.26 42.09
CA TYR A 60 37.37 -17.76 40.79
C TYR A 60 36.41 -18.81 40.21
N ALA A 61 35.89 -19.70 41.05
CA ALA A 61 34.86 -20.66 40.61
C ALA A 61 33.58 -19.95 40.16
N ALA A 62 33.11 -18.93 40.89
CA ALA A 62 31.95 -18.15 40.49
C ALA A 62 32.18 -17.36 39.19
N LEU A 63 33.37 -16.78 39.02
CA LEU A 63 33.74 -16.07 37.79
C LEU A 63 33.79 -17.01 36.58
N TYR A 64 34.31 -18.23 36.76
CA TYR A 64 34.32 -19.24 35.72
C TYR A 64 32.90 -19.66 35.31
N ASP A 65 32.01 -19.86 36.28
CA ASP A 65 30.60 -20.16 36.02
C ASP A 65 29.88 -19.02 35.27
N GLU A 66 30.20 -17.76 35.60
CA GLU A 66 29.69 -16.59 34.88
C GLU A 66 30.25 -16.51 33.45
N LEU A 67 31.53 -16.80 33.27
CA LEU A 67 32.17 -16.82 31.95
C LEU A 67 31.55 -17.90 31.05
N GLU A 68 31.28 -19.09 31.57
CA GLU A 68 30.64 -20.15 30.80
C GLU A 68 29.20 -19.81 30.42
N LYS A 69 28.46 -19.08 31.28
CA LYS A 69 27.14 -18.55 30.93
C LYS A 69 27.22 -17.52 29.81
N LEU A 70 28.18 -16.60 29.87
CA LEU A 70 28.40 -15.61 28.81
C LEU A 70 28.78 -16.27 27.48
N ARG A 71 29.64 -17.30 27.53
CA ARG A 71 29.99 -18.11 26.36
C ARG A 71 28.77 -18.79 25.75
N SER A 72 27.94 -19.43 26.58
CA SER A 72 26.70 -20.09 26.15
C SER A 72 25.74 -19.10 25.49
N MET A 73 25.57 -17.92 26.09
CA MET A 73 24.76 -16.84 25.53
C MET A 73 25.30 -16.36 24.17
N LEU A 74 26.61 -16.18 24.05
CA LEU A 74 27.24 -15.73 22.81
C LEU A 74 27.08 -16.75 21.68
N LEU A 75 27.20 -18.05 21.99
CA LEU A 75 26.95 -19.13 21.03
C LEU A 75 25.50 -19.12 20.54
N ILE A 76 24.54 -18.95 21.45
CA ILE A 76 23.12 -18.84 21.08
C ILE A 76 22.88 -17.60 20.21
N GLN A 77 23.48 -16.46 20.56
CA GLN A 77 23.35 -15.23 19.78
C GLN A 77 23.92 -15.40 18.36
N HIS A 78 25.07 -16.07 18.23
CA HIS A 78 25.65 -16.38 16.93
C HIS A 78 24.71 -17.27 16.08
N ASP A 79 24.14 -18.33 16.67
CA ASP A 79 23.17 -19.20 15.97
C ASP A 79 21.91 -18.42 15.54
N ILE A 80 21.40 -17.53 16.39
CA ILE A 80 20.28 -16.63 16.05
C ILE A 80 20.66 -15.72 14.89
N ASN A 81 21.82 -15.06 14.95
CA ASN A 81 22.27 -14.15 13.90
C ASN A 81 22.46 -14.89 12.57
N GLN A 82 23.00 -16.11 12.60
CA GLN A 82 23.14 -16.96 11.41
C GLN A 82 21.77 -17.28 10.79
N LYS A 83 20.81 -17.70 11.62
CA LYS A 83 19.43 -17.99 11.17
C LYS A 83 18.76 -16.76 10.58
N GLN A 84 18.91 -15.60 11.21
CA GLN A 84 18.40 -14.33 10.69
C GLN A 84 19.02 -13.99 9.32
N GLY A 85 20.32 -14.20 9.17
CA GLY A 85 20.99 -14.04 7.87
C GLY A 85 20.38 -14.94 6.79
N THR A 86 20.14 -16.22 7.11
CA THR A 86 19.50 -17.14 6.16
C THR A 86 18.06 -16.76 5.82
N GLU A 87 17.28 -16.30 6.80
CA GLU A 87 15.90 -15.86 6.61
C GLU A 87 15.84 -14.63 5.69
N ILE A 88 16.73 -13.67 5.90
CA ILE A 88 16.85 -12.48 5.03
C ILE A 88 17.17 -12.90 3.59
N SER A 89 18.13 -13.82 3.39
CA SER A 89 18.46 -14.31 2.05
C SER A 89 17.28 -15.00 1.37
N LEU A 90 16.52 -15.83 2.09
CA LEU A 90 15.33 -16.49 1.56
C LEU A 90 14.24 -15.48 1.18
N LEU A 91 13.99 -14.48 2.03
CA LEU A 91 13.03 -13.42 1.76
C LEU A 91 13.44 -12.58 0.54
N GLN A 92 14.73 -12.30 0.38
CA GLN A 92 15.25 -11.61 -0.80
C GLN A 92 15.04 -12.42 -2.08
N GLU A 93 15.28 -13.73 -2.04
CA GLU A 93 15.02 -14.62 -3.17
C GLU A 93 13.52 -14.65 -3.53
N GLU A 94 12.65 -14.72 -2.53
CA GLU A 94 11.20 -14.67 -2.73
C GLU A 94 10.75 -13.35 -3.37
N ILE A 95 11.25 -12.22 -2.87
CA ILE A 95 10.97 -10.89 -3.42
C ILE A 95 11.40 -10.81 -4.89
N GLU A 96 12.60 -11.27 -5.24
CA GLU A 96 13.08 -11.22 -6.62
C GLU A 96 12.27 -12.16 -7.52
N SER A 97 11.89 -13.35 -7.03
CA SER A 97 11.01 -14.29 -7.74
C SER A 97 9.65 -13.66 -8.04
N ILE A 98 9.05 -13.00 -7.06
CA ILE A 98 7.76 -12.30 -7.20
C ILE A 98 7.89 -11.16 -8.22
N LYS A 99 8.94 -10.35 -8.11
CA LYS A 99 9.21 -9.24 -9.03
C LYS A 99 9.34 -9.72 -10.47
N VAL A 100 10.11 -10.78 -10.74
CA VAL A 100 10.26 -11.37 -12.08
C VAL A 100 8.93 -11.85 -12.63
N LYS A 101 8.08 -12.49 -11.81
CA LYS A 101 6.74 -12.92 -12.21
C LYS A 101 5.85 -11.74 -12.59
N TYR A 102 5.87 -10.66 -11.81
CA TYR A 102 5.11 -9.45 -12.11
C TYR A 102 5.61 -8.74 -13.36
N GLU A 103 6.92 -8.63 -13.56
CA GLU A 103 7.52 -8.06 -14.77
C GLU A 103 7.13 -8.86 -16.01
N SER A 104 7.13 -10.19 -15.94
CA SER A 104 6.66 -11.05 -17.03
C SER A 104 5.17 -10.82 -17.33
N LYS A 105 4.33 -10.75 -16.29
CA LYS A 105 2.89 -10.49 -16.45
C LYS A 105 2.61 -9.12 -17.07
N LEU A 106 3.37 -8.10 -16.67
CA LEU A 106 3.27 -6.76 -17.26
C LEU A 106 3.67 -6.75 -18.74
N LYS A 107 4.71 -7.51 -19.09
CA LYS A 107 5.13 -7.66 -20.48
C LYS A 107 4.03 -8.33 -21.31
N ASP A 108 3.45 -9.43 -20.84
CA ASP A 108 2.35 -10.11 -21.53
C ASP A 108 1.14 -9.20 -21.75
N LEU A 109 0.78 -8.38 -20.75
CA LEU A 109 -0.32 -7.42 -20.86
C LEU A 109 -0.01 -6.33 -21.88
N ARG A 110 1.23 -5.82 -21.92
CA ARG A 110 1.67 -4.85 -22.92
C ARG A 110 1.60 -5.45 -24.33
N ASP A 111 2.05 -6.69 -24.51
CA ASP A 111 2.06 -7.34 -25.82
C ASP A 111 0.62 -7.57 -26.32
N LYS A 112 -0.30 -8.00 -25.43
CA LYS A 112 -1.74 -8.10 -25.75
C LYS A 112 -2.33 -6.75 -26.12
N LEU A 113 -1.97 -5.67 -25.41
CA LEU A 113 -2.45 -4.33 -25.72
C LEU A 113 -2.01 -3.88 -27.13
N VAL A 114 -0.75 -4.13 -27.49
CA VAL A 114 -0.22 -3.83 -28.83
C VAL A 114 -0.95 -4.63 -29.90
N GLU A 115 -1.23 -5.91 -29.67
CA GLU A 115 -2.00 -6.74 -30.60
C GLU A 115 -3.43 -6.20 -30.79
N LYS A 116 -4.11 -5.83 -29.71
CA LYS A 116 -5.43 -5.21 -29.78
C LYS A 116 -5.41 -3.89 -30.53
N GLN A 117 -4.42 -3.04 -30.28
CA GLN A 117 -4.26 -1.77 -30.99
C GLN A 117 -4.07 -2.00 -32.49
N LYS A 118 -3.22 -2.96 -32.89
CA LYS A 118 -3.03 -3.32 -34.30
C LYS A 118 -4.33 -3.81 -34.93
N LYS A 119 -5.11 -4.63 -34.22
CA LYS A 119 -6.41 -5.11 -34.69
C LYS A 119 -7.42 -3.96 -34.86
N ILE A 120 -7.45 -3.01 -33.93
CA ILE A 120 -8.30 -1.82 -34.03
C ILE A 120 -7.94 -1.01 -35.28
N LEU A 121 -6.66 -0.70 -35.49
CA LEU A 121 -6.21 0.05 -36.66
C LEU A 121 -6.58 -0.63 -37.98
N LEU A 122 -6.44 -1.96 -38.05
CA LEU A 122 -6.81 -2.73 -39.22
C LEU A 122 -8.33 -2.69 -39.47
N LEU A 123 -9.14 -2.80 -38.41
CA LEU A 123 -10.60 -2.70 -38.52
C LEU A 123 -11.04 -1.27 -38.89
N GLU A 124 -10.41 -0.24 -38.34
CA GLU A 124 -10.65 1.16 -38.68
C GLU A 124 -10.33 1.44 -40.15
N GLU A 125 -9.22 0.91 -40.67
CA GLU A 125 -8.86 1.01 -42.08
C GLU A 125 -9.88 0.28 -42.97
N GLN A 126 -10.31 -0.93 -42.59
CA GLN A 126 -11.36 -1.66 -43.30
C GLN A 126 -12.68 -0.87 -43.33
N ILE A 127 -13.11 -0.32 -42.20
CA ILE A 127 -14.31 0.53 -42.13
C ILE A 127 -14.15 1.75 -43.02
N ARG A 128 -12.99 2.43 -42.98
CA ARG A 128 -12.70 3.58 -43.83
C ARG A 128 -12.74 3.22 -45.31
N SER A 129 -12.17 2.08 -45.68
CA SER A 129 -12.18 1.57 -47.05
C SER A 129 -13.60 1.24 -47.53
N ILE A 130 -14.44 0.65 -46.68
CA ILE A 130 -15.84 0.35 -47.01
C ILE A 130 -16.69 1.63 -47.11
N ALA A 131 -16.53 2.56 -46.16
CA ALA A 131 -17.31 3.79 -46.09
C ALA A 131 -16.95 4.81 -47.19
N TYR A 132 -15.66 4.88 -47.56
CA TYR A 132 -15.15 5.87 -48.51
C TYR A 132 -14.62 5.28 -49.82
N GLY A 133 -14.73 3.96 -50.04
CA GLY A 133 -14.25 3.29 -51.26
C GLY A 133 -14.89 3.79 -52.57
N THR A 134 -15.98 4.56 -52.51
CA THR A 134 -16.64 5.19 -53.68
C THR A 134 -16.69 6.71 -53.64
N GLN A 135 -16.09 7.39 -52.64
CA GLN A 135 -16.14 8.85 -52.53
C GLN A 135 -14.75 9.49 -52.40
N LYS A 136 -14.56 10.64 -53.07
CA LYS A 136 -13.31 11.41 -53.02
C LYS A 136 -13.01 11.88 -51.58
N PRO A 137 -11.73 11.95 -51.16
CA PRO A 137 -11.37 12.21 -49.77
C PRO A 137 -11.79 13.61 -49.32
N ILE A 138 -12.53 13.70 -48.22
CA ILE A 138 -12.75 14.95 -47.49
C ILE A 138 -11.56 15.14 -46.55
N PRO A 139 -10.91 16.32 -46.50
CA PRO A 139 -9.75 16.54 -45.65
C PRO A 139 -10.20 16.65 -44.19
N ILE A 140 -10.01 15.56 -43.44
CA ILE A 140 -10.14 15.55 -41.98
C ILE A 140 -8.81 16.04 -41.43
N LYS A 141 -8.81 17.23 -40.81
CA LYS A 141 -7.68 17.72 -40.02
C LYS A 141 -7.48 16.77 -38.82
N PRO A 142 -6.26 16.27 -38.56
CA PRO A 142 -6.01 15.48 -37.36
C PRO A 142 -6.08 16.41 -36.15
N THR A 143 -7.18 16.34 -35.40
CA THR A 143 -7.19 16.81 -34.02
C THR A 143 -6.43 15.78 -33.20
N ASP A 144 -5.16 16.09 -32.92
CA ASP A 144 -4.40 15.52 -31.81
C ASP A 144 -5.07 15.90 -30.50
N THR A 145 -6.19 15.27 -30.19
CA THR A 145 -6.71 15.24 -28.82
C THR A 145 -6.61 13.80 -28.40
N LYS A 146 -5.49 13.49 -27.75
CA LYS A 146 -5.38 12.36 -26.83
C LYS A 146 -6.65 12.40 -26.00
N ALA A 147 -7.60 11.51 -26.28
CA ALA A 147 -8.84 11.42 -25.55
C ALA A 147 -8.45 11.00 -24.12
N GLU A 148 -8.19 12.00 -23.28
CA GLU A 148 -8.28 11.84 -21.85
C GLU A 148 -9.64 11.20 -21.63
N ILE A 149 -9.61 10.03 -20.99
CA ILE A 149 -10.80 9.32 -20.58
C ILE A 149 -11.47 10.22 -19.56
N SER A 150 -12.27 11.18 -20.04
CA SER A 150 -13.08 12.08 -19.23
C SER A 150 -14.01 11.16 -18.45
N THR A 151 -13.82 11.14 -17.14
CA THR A 151 -14.62 10.35 -16.21
C THR A 151 -15.75 11.23 -15.68
N ASP A 152 -16.28 12.09 -16.55
CA ASP A 152 -17.32 13.03 -16.20
C ASP A 152 -18.68 12.33 -16.40
N LEU A 153 -19.41 12.16 -15.30
CA LEU A 153 -20.75 11.63 -15.30
C LEU A 153 -21.73 12.80 -15.35
N SER A 154 -22.61 12.81 -16.36
CA SER A 154 -23.68 13.80 -16.46
C SER A 154 -25.03 13.18 -16.09
N ILE A 155 -25.77 13.84 -15.20
CA ILE A 155 -27.15 13.52 -14.86
C ILE A 155 -28.02 14.66 -15.39
N MET A 156 -28.93 14.33 -16.31
CA MET A 156 -29.85 15.26 -16.92
C MET A 156 -31.28 14.85 -16.57
N PHE A 157 -32.01 15.74 -15.92
CA PHE A 157 -33.46 15.67 -15.88
C PHE A 157 -34.00 16.31 -17.16
N THR A 158 -35.08 15.77 -17.71
CA THR A 158 -35.70 16.29 -18.95
C THR A 158 -37.13 16.72 -18.69
N SER A 159 -37.89 15.89 -17.98
CA SER A 159 -39.24 16.22 -17.60
C SER A 159 -39.62 15.46 -16.34
N VAL A 160 -40.55 16.05 -15.59
CA VAL A 160 -41.19 15.41 -14.45
C VAL A 160 -42.70 15.55 -14.67
N SER A 161 -43.41 14.44 -14.59
CA SER A 161 -44.87 14.38 -14.65
C SER A 161 -45.43 13.74 -13.39
N LEU A 162 -46.42 14.40 -12.79
CA LEU A 162 -47.19 13.86 -11.67
C LEU A 162 -48.39 13.08 -12.20
N THR A 163 -48.62 11.89 -11.65
CA THR A 163 -49.77 11.04 -11.98
C THR A 163 -51.09 11.69 -11.54
N ASP A 164 -52.15 11.49 -12.33
CA ASP A 164 -53.47 12.08 -12.09
C ASP A 164 -54.07 11.67 -10.73
N GLU A 165 -53.78 10.47 -10.26
CA GLU A 165 -54.20 9.95 -8.94
C GLU A 165 -53.59 10.77 -7.78
N TYR A 166 -52.34 11.22 -7.93
CA TYR A 166 -51.67 12.07 -6.95
C TYR A 166 -52.22 13.50 -6.98
N VAL A 167 -52.52 14.03 -8.16
CA VAL A 167 -53.13 15.38 -8.29
C VAL A 167 -54.56 15.38 -7.73
N ALA A 168 -55.34 14.31 -7.96
CA ALA A 168 -56.69 14.15 -7.45
C ALA A 168 -56.76 14.06 -5.92
N SER A 169 -55.76 13.46 -5.28
CA SER A 169 -55.68 13.37 -3.80
C SER A 169 -55.21 14.66 -3.13
N VAL A 170 -54.38 15.47 -3.80
CA VAL A 170 -53.83 16.72 -3.24
C VAL A 170 -54.68 17.95 -3.57
N GLY A 171 -55.57 17.90 -4.57
CA GLY A 171 -56.59 18.92 -4.85
C GLY A 171 -56.07 20.20 -5.53
N ALA A 172 -54.76 20.34 -5.70
CA ALA A 172 -54.09 21.38 -6.50
C ALA A 172 -52.71 20.84 -6.96
N CYS A 173 -52.09 21.41 -8.00
CA CYS A 173 -50.69 21.09 -8.32
C CYS A 173 -49.78 21.55 -7.17
N PRO A 174 -49.19 20.65 -6.36
CA PRO A 174 -48.37 21.06 -5.23
C PRO A 174 -47.07 21.68 -5.74
N ALA A 175 -46.48 22.58 -4.96
CA ALA A 175 -45.14 23.08 -5.22
C ALA A 175 -44.12 22.00 -4.81
N TYR A 176 -43.27 21.55 -5.74
CA TYR A 176 -42.28 20.51 -5.47
C TYR A 176 -40.91 20.90 -6.02
N PHE A 177 -39.86 20.35 -5.43
CA PHE A 177 -38.48 20.46 -5.93
C PHE A 177 -37.81 19.10 -5.80
N LEU A 178 -36.81 18.86 -6.64
CA LEU A 178 -36.04 17.62 -6.62
C LEU A 178 -34.71 17.89 -5.94
N SER A 179 -34.31 16.98 -5.06
CA SER A 179 -33.01 17.00 -4.39
C SER A 179 -32.23 15.77 -4.81
N LEU A 180 -31.08 15.97 -5.46
CA LEU A 180 -30.19 14.91 -5.91
C LEU A 180 -29.00 14.82 -4.95
N GLU A 181 -28.96 13.73 -4.20
CA GLU A 181 -27.81 13.31 -3.39
C GLU A 181 -27.05 12.25 -4.18
N PHE A 182 -25.80 12.53 -4.53
CA PHE A 182 -25.00 11.63 -5.36
C PHE A 182 -23.58 11.49 -4.80
N PHE A 183 -23.26 10.28 -4.34
CA PHE A 183 -21.95 9.90 -3.82
C PHE A 183 -21.45 10.86 -2.72
N ASP A 184 -20.19 11.29 -2.75
CA ASP A 184 -19.60 12.26 -1.83
C ASP A 184 -19.74 13.73 -2.30
N PHE A 185 -20.57 13.98 -3.31
CA PHE A 185 -20.80 15.32 -3.83
C PHE A 185 -21.86 16.07 -3.03
N GLU A 186 -21.81 17.40 -3.13
CA GLU A 186 -22.80 18.28 -2.52
C GLU A 186 -24.21 18.04 -3.10
N LEU A 187 -25.20 18.10 -2.22
CA LEU A 187 -26.61 17.96 -2.56
C LEU A 187 -27.03 19.05 -3.56
N GLN A 188 -27.58 18.64 -4.70
CA GLN A 188 -28.11 19.56 -5.71
C GLN A 188 -29.63 19.66 -5.61
N THR A 189 -30.18 20.85 -5.75
CA THR A 189 -31.64 21.06 -5.72
C THR A 189 -32.14 21.76 -6.98
N THR A 190 -33.23 21.29 -7.55
CA THR A 190 -33.87 21.95 -8.69
C THR A 190 -34.71 23.15 -8.23
N PRO A 191 -34.99 24.11 -9.12
CA PRO A 191 -35.99 25.15 -8.86
C PRO A 191 -37.36 24.55 -8.50
N ILE A 192 -38.17 25.32 -7.78
CA ILE A 192 -39.53 24.92 -7.39
C ILE A 192 -40.43 24.87 -8.63
N LEU A 193 -41.07 23.73 -8.84
CA LEU A 193 -42.01 23.44 -9.91
C LEU A 193 -43.44 23.42 -9.35
N THR A 194 -44.39 23.99 -10.09
CA THR A 194 -45.79 24.13 -9.67
C THR A 194 -46.79 23.57 -10.69
N LYS A 195 -46.30 22.94 -11.77
CA LYS A 195 -47.13 22.39 -12.84
C LYS A 195 -47.14 20.86 -12.75
N GLN A 196 -48.24 20.23 -13.16
CA GLN A 196 -48.36 18.77 -13.20
C GLN A 196 -47.33 18.12 -14.13
N THR A 197 -47.05 18.74 -15.27
CA THR A 197 -45.99 18.34 -16.19
C THR A 197 -45.18 19.57 -16.54
N SER A 198 -43.91 19.57 -16.17
CA SER A 198 -42.98 20.66 -16.48
C SER A 198 -41.72 20.09 -17.13
N PRO A 199 -41.27 20.65 -18.28
CA PRO A 199 -39.93 20.38 -18.76
C PRO A 199 -38.94 20.92 -17.73
N LEU A 200 -38.00 20.09 -17.32
CA LEU A 200 -36.96 20.42 -16.36
C LEU A 200 -35.65 20.19 -17.10
N ASP A 201 -35.10 21.23 -17.73
CA ASP A 201 -33.79 21.16 -18.39
C ASP A 201 -32.69 21.43 -17.33
N PHE A 202 -32.51 20.47 -16.41
CA PHE A 202 -31.51 20.56 -15.35
C PHE A 202 -30.44 19.49 -15.55
N THR A 203 -29.19 19.94 -15.73
CA THR A 203 -28.04 19.08 -15.95
C THR A 203 -27.00 19.32 -14.88
N THR A 204 -26.57 18.27 -14.19
CA THR A 204 -25.42 18.30 -13.29
C THR A 204 -24.33 17.41 -13.84
N ILE A 205 -23.09 17.89 -13.82
CA ILE A 205 -21.90 17.17 -14.26
C ILE A 205 -21.02 16.92 -13.03
N TYR A 206 -20.68 15.66 -12.79
CA TYR A 206 -19.82 15.21 -11.70
C TYR A 206 -18.53 14.64 -12.27
N SER A 207 -17.38 15.12 -11.82
CA SER A 207 -16.09 14.51 -12.17
C SER A 207 -15.78 13.41 -11.17
N VAL A 208 -15.96 12.15 -11.57
CA VAL A 208 -15.87 11.01 -10.66
C VAL A 208 -14.59 10.24 -10.93
N VAL A 209 -13.88 9.79 -9.90
CA VAL A 209 -12.78 8.83 -10.07
C VAL A 209 -13.35 7.41 -9.96
N VAL A 210 -13.21 6.59 -11.02
CA VAL A 210 -13.67 5.18 -10.98
C VAL A 210 -12.84 4.38 -9.97
N SER A 211 -13.41 4.17 -8.79
CA SER A 211 -12.85 3.36 -7.71
C SER A 211 -13.79 2.22 -7.34
N ASN A 212 -13.28 1.18 -6.67
CA ASN A 212 -14.12 0.07 -6.21
C ASN A 212 -15.23 0.54 -5.25
N LEU A 213 -14.99 1.63 -4.51
CA LEU A 213 -16.00 2.25 -3.64
C LEU A 213 -17.14 2.86 -4.46
N PHE A 214 -16.82 3.55 -5.56
CA PHE A 214 -17.82 4.12 -6.46
C PHE A 214 -18.68 3.02 -7.11
N VAL A 215 -18.07 1.93 -7.57
CA VAL A 215 -18.79 0.78 -8.14
C VAL A 215 -19.75 0.20 -7.10
N HIS A 216 -19.28 -0.01 -5.87
CA HIS A 216 -20.12 -0.53 -4.79
C HIS A 216 -21.28 0.41 -4.41
N TYR A 217 -21.06 1.72 -4.46
CA TYR A 217 -22.09 2.74 -4.22
C TYR A 217 -23.21 2.67 -5.27
N ILE A 218 -22.85 2.53 -6.55
CA ILE A 218 -23.83 2.39 -7.64
C ILE A 218 -24.65 1.10 -7.48
N GLU A 219 -24.02 -0.01 -7.08
CA GLU A 219 -24.71 -1.30 -6.89
C GLU A 219 -25.67 -1.30 -5.69
N THR A 220 -25.38 -0.53 -4.65
CA THR A 220 -26.05 -0.69 -3.34
C THR A 220 -27.01 0.47 -2.99
N VAL A 221 -26.69 1.71 -3.37
CA VAL A 221 -27.26 2.90 -2.71
C VAL A 221 -27.89 3.91 -3.68
N SER A 222 -27.85 3.72 -5.01
CA SER A 222 -28.37 4.69 -5.97
C SER A 222 -29.85 5.05 -5.68
N LYS A 223 -30.08 6.12 -4.92
CA LYS A 223 -31.40 6.56 -4.44
C LYS A 223 -31.53 8.04 -4.71
N ILE A 224 -32.39 8.38 -5.66
CA ILE A 224 -32.83 9.75 -5.90
C ILE A 224 -34.03 9.99 -4.98
N ARG A 225 -33.94 10.99 -4.09
CA ARG A 225 -35.03 11.32 -3.15
C ARG A 225 -35.87 12.49 -3.69
N PHE A 226 -37.18 12.30 -3.71
CA PHE A 226 -38.14 13.33 -4.08
C PHE A 226 -38.71 13.99 -2.84
N CYS A 227 -38.70 15.33 -2.80
CA CYS A 227 -39.25 16.12 -1.69
C CYS A 227 -40.43 16.98 -2.18
N GLY A 228 -41.65 16.65 -1.76
CA GLY A 228 -42.86 17.42 -2.08
C GLY A 228 -43.13 18.48 -1.01
N GLY A 229 -43.33 19.74 -1.42
CA GLY A 229 -43.71 20.83 -0.53
C GLY A 229 -45.24 20.95 -0.44
N ASN A 230 -45.82 20.47 0.66
CA ASN A 230 -47.21 20.81 0.97
C ASN A 230 -47.26 22.22 1.54
N SER A 231 -47.83 23.15 0.77
CA SER A 231 -48.29 24.45 1.28
C SER A 231 -49.45 24.20 2.26
N LEU A 232 -49.14 23.86 3.50
CA LEU A 232 -50.06 24.06 4.63
C LEU A 232 -50.17 25.58 4.84
N GLY A 233 -51.40 26.07 4.76
CA GLY A 233 -51.73 27.48 4.85
C GLY A 233 -51.17 28.12 6.11
N TYR A 234 -50.42 29.20 5.92
CA TYR A 234 -50.33 30.25 6.93
C TYR A 234 -51.67 30.97 6.96
N ASP A 235 -52.55 30.48 7.83
CA ASP A 235 -53.71 31.23 8.28
C ASP A 235 -53.22 32.45 9.06
N ARG A 236 -53.76 33.60 8.70
CA ARG A 236 -53.42 34.90 9.25
C ARG A 236 -54.37 35.15 10.41
N LYS A 237 -53.92 34.89 11.64
CA LYS A 237 -54.46 35.52 12.86
C LYS A 237 -53.34 35.80 13.86
#